data_AF-A0A831X284-F1
#
_entry.id   AF-A0A831X284-F1
#
_cell.length_a   1.000
_cell.length_b   1.000
_cell.length_c   1.000
_cell.angle_alpha   90.00
_cell.angle_beta   90.00
_cell.angle_gamma   90.00
#
_symmetry.space_group_name_H-M   'P 1'
#
loop_
_entity.id
_entity.type
_entity.pdbx_description
1 polymer ?
#
loop_
_entity_poly.entity_id
_entity_poly.type
_entity_poly.pdbx_seq_one_letter_code
_entity_poly.pdbx_strand_id
1 'polypeptide(L)'
;MMQSGSGGLNIFNFFVGNFLLVYLNITAAMQSKQYNLIPAAITTPFYWVLMSIASIVAVYDLIKKPFHWQKTAHGLILQRESTSIMATETQLWQRV
;
A
#
# COMPACT_ATOMS: atom_id res chain seq x y z
N MET A 1 3.21 -32.37 33.20
CA MET A 1 2.29 -32.94 32.17
C MET A 1 2.35 -32.04 30.94
N MET A 2 3.09 -32.48 29.93
CA MET A 2 3.37 -31.74 28.69
C MET A 2 2.23 -31.97 27.69
N GLN A 3 1.42 -30.94 27.39
CA GLN A 3 0.54 -30.95 26.23
C GLN A 3 1.37 -30.61 24.97
N SER A 4 2.15 -31.58 24.51
CA SER A 4 2.71 -31.59 23.17
C SER A 4 1.63 -32.11 22.22
N GLY A 5 1.10 -31.27 21.33
CA GLY A 5 0.24 -31.78 20.24
C GLY A 5 -0.83 -30.86 19.62
N SER A 6 -0.98 -29.59 20.01
CA SER A 6 -2.06 -28.73 19.48
C SER A 6 -1.62 -27.67 18.45
N GLY A 7 -0.33 -27.61 18.09
CA GLY A 7 0.18 -26.60 17.15
C GLY A 7 -0.57 -26.58 15.80
N GLY A 8 -0.92 -27.76 15.29
CA GLY A 8 -1.68 -27.89 14.03
C GLY A 8 -3.10 -27.32 14.11
N LEU A 9 -3.75 -27.42 15.27
CA LEU A 9 -5.10 -26.90 15.49
C LEU A 9 -5.12 -25.36 15.48
N ASN A 10 -4.07 -24.73 16.02
CA ASN A 10 -3.92 -23.28 16.02
C ASN A 10 -3.69 -22.73 14.60
N ILE A 11 -2.82 -23.38 13.84
CA ILE A 11 -2.53 -23.01 12.45
C ILE A 11 -3.79 -23.18 11.59
N PHE A 12 -4.50 -24.30 11.77
CA PHE A 12 -5.77 -24.56 11.09
C PHE A 12 -6.80 -23.47 11.43
N ASN A 13 -7.01 -23.16 12.71
CA ASN A 13 -7.94 -22.13 13.14
C ASN A 13 -7.56 -20.75 12.61
N PHE A 14 -6.26 -20.43 12.55
CA PHE A 14 -5.77 -19.18 11.97
C PHE A 14 -6.15 -19.05 10.51
N PHE A 15 -5.91 -20.07 9.68
CA PHE A 15 -6.31 -20.03 8.28
C PHE A 15 -7.83 -19.97 8.13
N VAL A 16 -8.56 -20.88 8.79
CA VAL A 16 -10.02 -20.98 8.67
C VAL A 16 -10.72 -19.69 9.10
N GLY A 17 -10.31 -19.09 10.22
CA GLY A 17 -10.85 -17.81 10.70
C GLY A 17 -10.58 -16.67 9.72
N ASN A 18 -9.39 -16.59 9.14
CA ASN A 18 -9.06 -15.58 8.12
C ASN A 18 -9.86 -15.76 6.83
N PHE A 19 -10.02 -17.00 6.34
CA PHE A 19 -10.85 -17.28 5.17
C PHE A 19 -12.32 -16.95 5.42
N LEU A 20 -12.83 -17.22 6.62
CA LEU A 20 -14.20 -16.86 7.01
C LEU A 20 -14.43 -15.34 6.98
N LEU A 21 -13.45 -14.56 7.46
CA LEU A 21 -13.52 -13.08 7.40
C LEU A 21 -13.52 -12.56 5.97
N VAL A 22 -12.71 -13.14 5.08
CA VAL A 22 -12.72 -12.78 3.64
C VAL A 22 -14.07 -13.14 3.01
N TYR A 23 -14.62 -14.31 3.32
CA TYR A 23 -15.93 -14.74 2.85
C TYR A 23 -17.05 -13.79 3.31
N LEU A 24 -17.02 -13.37 4.58
CA LEU A 24 -17.98 -12.39 5.11
C LEU A 24 -17.83 -11.03 4.43
N ASN A 25 -16.61 -10.58 4.12
CA ASN A 25 -16.38 -9.34 3.37
C ASN A 25 -16.97 -9.40 1.96
N ILE A 26 -16.82 -10.53 1.25
CA ILE A 26 -17.45 -10.75 -0.05
C ILE A 26 -18.98 -10.71 0.09
N THR A 27 -19.52 -11.38 1.10
CA THR A 27 -20.97 -11.45 1.34
C THR A 27 -21.55 -10.07 1.70
N ALA A 28 -20.82 -9.27 2.48
CA ALA A 28 -21.18 -7.89 2.82
C ALA A 28 -21.10 -6.94 1.61
N ALA A 29 -20.09 -7.11 0.75
CA ALA A 29 -19.97 -6.36 -0.50
C ALA A 29 -21.13 -6.68 -1.47
N MET A 30 -21.56 -7.95 -1.51
CA MET A 30 -22.74 -8.38 -2.28
C MET A 30 -24.04 -7.76 -1.74
N GLN A 31 -24.23 -7.70 -0.42
CA GLN A 31 -25.40 -7.04 0.19
C GLN A 31 -25.44 -5.54 -0.09
N SER A 32 -24.29 -4.89 -0.22
CA SER A 32 -24.20 -3.45 -0.53
C SER A 32 -24.47 -3.11 -2.00
N LYS A 33 -24.77 -4.09 -2.88
CA LYS A 33 -25.00 -3.93 -4.34
C LYS A 33 -23.89 -3.19 -5.10
N GLN A 34 -22.70 -3.08 -4.51
CA GLN A 34 -21.54 -2.44 -5.11
C GLN A 34 -20.64 -3.51 -5.74
N TYR A 35 -21.08 -4.04 -6.88
CA TYR A 35 -20.39 -5.12 -7.60
C TYR A 35 -18.96 -4.78 -8.04
N ASN A 36 -18.63 -3.49 -8.14
CA ASN A 36 -17.29 -3.02 -8.48
C ASN A 36 -16.26 -3.24 -7.34
N LEU A 37 -16.71 -3.52 -6.11
CA LEU A 37 -15.84 -3.77 -4.95
C LEU A 37 -15.54 -5.26 -4.73
N ILE A 38 -16.19 -6.15 -5.49
CA ILE A 38 -15.97 -7.60 -5.38
C ILE A 38 -14.52 -8.00 -5.70
N PRO A 39 -13.86 -7.44 -6.74
CA PRO A 39 -12.43 -7.72 -6.97
C PRO A 39 -11.57 -7.25 -5.80
N ALA A 40 -11.88 -6.08 -5.24
CA ALA A 40 -11.16 -5.53 -4.08
C ALA A 40 -11.27 -6.46 -2.86
N ALA A 41 -12.47 -6.97 -2.58
CA ALA A 41 -12.73 -7.90 -1.49
C ALA A 41 -11.95 -9.22 -1.62
N ILE A 42 -11.81 -9.75 -2.85
CA ILE A 42 -11.03 -10.97 -3.13
C ILE A 42 -9.52 -10.71 -3.00
N THR A 43 -9.06 -9.51 -3.34
CA THR A 43 -7.65 -9.13 -3.19
C THR A 43 -7.25 -8.78 -1.75
N THR A 44 -8.20 -8.66 -0.81
CA THR A 44 -7.96 -8.35 0.61
C THR A 44 -6.89 -9.24 1.28
N PRO A 45 -6.96 -10.59 1.21
CA PRO A 45 -5.92 -11.44 1.80
C PRO A 45 -4.54 -11.23 1.16
N PHE A 46 -4.50 -10.97 -0.15
CA PHE A 46 -3.25 -10.64 -0.85
C PHE A 46 -2.69 -9.30 -0.37
N TYR A 47 -3.56 -8.29 -0.21
CA TYR A 47 -3.19 -7.00 0.34
C TYR A 47 -2.61 -7.08 1.76
N TRP A 48 -3.12 -7.97 2.63
CA TRP A 48 -2.55 -8.19 3.96
C TRP A 48 -1.12 -8.74 3.93
N VAL A 49 -0.81 -9.62 2.97
CA VAL A 49 0.56 -10.12 2.77
C VAL A 49 1.47 -8.97 2.34
N LEU A 50 1.05 -8.15 1.37
CA LEU A 50 1.81 -6.97 0.93
C LEU A 50 2.00 -5.98 2.09
N MET A 51 0.97 -5.77 2.91
CA MET A 51 1.03 -4.90 4.08
C MET A 51 2.01 -5.41 5.13
N SER A 52 2.06 -6.72 5.36
CA SER A 52 3.03 -7.34 6.27
C SER A 52 4.47 -7.11 5.78
N ILE A 53 4.72 -7.26 4.48
CA ILE A 53 6.04 -6.99 3.87
C ILE A 53 6.39 -5.51 4.02
N ALA A 54 5.46 -4.60 3.71
CA ALA A 54 5.66 -3.17 3.84
C ALA A 54 6.00 -2.75 5.28
N SER A 55 5.37 -3.38 6.28
CA SER A 55 5.67 -3.15 7.69
C SER A 55 7.11 -3.55 8.06
N ILE A 56 7.58 -4.70 7.58
CA ILE A 56 8.97 -5.13 7.79
C ILE A 56 9.95 -4.12 7.18
N VAL A 57 9.66 -3.65 5.96
CA VAL A 57 10.47 -2.63 5.28
C VAL A 57 10.45 -1.31 6.06
N ALA A 58 9.30 -0.89 6.57
CA ALA A 58 9.16 0.33 7.37
C ALA A 58 9.93 0.23 8.70
N VAL A 59 9.86 -0.92 9.38
CA VAL A 59 10.64 -1.17 10.61
C VAL A 59 12.14 -1.16 10.32
N TYR A 60 12.55 -1.77 9.21
CA TYR A 60 13.95 -1.75 8.77
C TYR A 60 14.45 -0.32 8.49
N ASP A 61 13.63 0.49 7.80
CA ASP A 61 13.96 1.88 7.52
C ASP A 61 13.98 2.73 8.81
N LEU A 62 13.07 2.46 9.76
CA LEU A 62 13.05 3.11 11.07
C LEU A 62 14.30 2.81 11.91
N ILE A 63 14.84 1.59 11.83
CA ILE A 63 16.06 1.22 12.58
C ILE A 63 17.30 1.83 11.91
N LYS A 64 17.41 1.76 10.57
CA LYS A 64 18.60 2.24 9.87
C LYS A 64 18.63 3.76 9.69
N LYS A 65 17.47 4.38 9.54
CA LYS A 65 17.32 5.82 9.31
C LYS A 65 16.05 6.32 10.02
N PRO A 66 16.08 6.47 11.36
CA PRO A 66 14.91 6.74 12.19
C PRO A 66 14.12 8.01 11.83
N PHE A 67 14.71 8.94 11.08
CA PHE A 67 14.07 10.17 10.62
C PHE A 67 14.10 10.34 9.09
N HIS A 68 14.16 9.24 8.33
CA HIS A 68 14.06 9.31 6.87
C HIS A 68 12.61 9.51 6.44
N TRP A 69 12.22 10.77 6.25
CA TRP A 69 10.95 11.09 5.61
C TRP A 69 11.15 11.10 4.09
N GLN A 70 10.58 10.13 3.37
CA GLN A 70 10.48 10.19 1.91
C GLN A 70 9.49 11.27 1.51
N LYS A 71 9.98 12.52 1.45
CA LYS A 71 9.17 13.64 0.94
C LYS A 71 8.98 13.37 -0.55
N THR A 72 7.74 13.29 -0.99
CA THR A 72 7.42 13.47 -2.41
C THR A 72 8.08 14.77 -2.86
N ALA A 73 8.78 14.75 -3.98
CA ALA A 73 9.50 15.91 -4.47
C ALA A 73 8.53 16.94 -5.06
N HIS A 74 7.74 17.60 -4.20
CA HIS A 74 6.76 18.61 -4.60
C HIS A 74 7.38 19.92 -5.10
N GLY A 75 8.71 20.05 -5.08
CA GLY A 75 9.44 21.21 -5.63
C GLY A 75 10.02 21.00 -7.04
N LEU A 76 10.20 19.76 -7.51
CA LEU A 76 10.88 19.51 -8.80
C LEU A 76 10.02 19.93 -10.01
N ILE A 77 8.70 19.92 -9.86
CA ILE A 77 7.76 20.31 -10.92
C ILE A 77 7.80 21.83 -11.09
N LEU A 78 7.77 22.59 -9.99
CA LEU A 78 7.83 24.06 -10.00
C LEU A 78 9.16 24.59 -10.56
N GLN A 79 10.28 23.91 -10.24
CA GLN A 79 11.59 24.28 -10.79
C GLN A 79 11.70 23.99 -12.28
N ARG A 80 11.10 22.88 -12.77
CA ARG A 80 11.06 22.57 -14.20
C ARG A 80 10.21 23.57 -14.98
N GLU A 81 9.05 23.93 -14.44
CA GLU A 81 8.13 24.87 -15.07
C GLU A 81 8.78 26.26 -15.17
N SER A 82 9.27 26.83 -14.06
CA SER A 82 10.00 28.11 -14.07
C SER A 82 11.19 28.14 -15.04
N THR A 83 11.96 27.05 -15.13
CA THR A 83 13.10 26.95 -16.05
C THR A 83 12.66 26.95 -17.52
N SER A 84 11.52 26.31 -17.87
CA SER A 84 11.02 26.31 -19.25
C SER A 84 10.43 27.66 -19.67
N ILE A 85 9.80 28.41 -18.76
CA ILE A 85 9.29 29.76 -19.07
C ILE A 85 10.45 30.74 -19.31
N MET A 86 11.48 30.72 -18.45
CA MET A 86 12.68 31.56 -18.64
C MET A 86 13.43 31.21 -19.94
N ALA A 87 13.55 29.93 -20.28
CA ALA A 87 14.15 29.49 -21.53
C ALA A 87 13.32 29.93 -22.76
N THR A 88 11.99 29.98 -22.65
CA THR A 88 11.12 30.43 -23.75
C THR A 88 11.16 31.95 -23.91
N GLU A 89 11.10 32.70 -22.82
CA GLU A 89 11.12 34.17 -22.83
C GLU A 89 12.43 34.72 -23.40
N THR A 90 13.58 34.16 -23.00
CA THR A 90 14.89 34.54 -23.54
C THR A 90 15.01 34.27 -25.04
N GLN A 91 14.37 33.22 -25.56
CA GLN A 91 14.32 32.93 -27.00
C GLN A 91 13.41 33.89 -27.77
N LEU A 92 12.35 34.42 -27.14
CA LEU A 92 11.45 35.40 -27.76
C LEU A 92 12.14 36.76 -27.95
N TRP A 93 12.87 37.25 -26.95
CA TRP A 93 13.60 38.53 -27.04
C TRP A 93 14.76 38.52 -28.05
N GLN A 94 15.24 37.34 -28.45
CA GLN A 94 16.26 37.20 -29.49
C GLN A 94 15.67 37.17 -30.91
N ARG A 95 14.34 37.10 -31.06
CA ARG A 95 13.64 36.98 -32.34
C ARG A 95 12.90 38.26 -32.78
N VAL A 96 12.97 39.34 -31.99
CA VAL A 96 12.41 40.67 -32.29
C VAL A 96 13.55 41.65 -32.50
#